data_AF-H0VW46-F1
#
_entry.id   AF-H0VW46-F1
#
_cell.length_a   1.000
_cell.length_b   1.000
_cell.length_c   1.000
_cell.angle_alpha   90.00
_cell.angle_beta   90.00
_cell.angle_gamma   90.00
#
_symmetry.space_group_name_H-M   'P 1'
#
loop_
_entity.id
_entity.type
_entity.pdbx_description
1 polymer ?
#
loop_
_entity_poly.entity_id
_entity_poly.type
_entity_poly.pdbx_seq_one_letter_code
_entity_poly.pdbx_strand_id
1 'polypeptide(L)' 'LMAGIDDCYTSARGFTATLGNFAKTTFDAISKTYSYLTADLWKETVFTKAPYQEFTYHLRTQASEVATT' A
#
# COMPACT_ATOMS: atom_id res chain seq x y z
N LEU A 1 -4.77 3.53 -15.78
CA LEU A 1 -5.15 2.09 -15.89
C LEU A 1 -4.97 1.32 -14.57
N MET A 2 -3.76 1.17 -13.99
CA MET A 2 -3.57 0.36 -12.76
C MET A 2 -3.77 1.11 -11.44
N ALA A 3 -3.43 2.40 -11.37
CA ALA A 3 -3.63 3.24 -10.18
C ALA A 3 -4.92 4.07 -10.21
N GLY A 4 -5.74 3.95 -11.26
CA GLY A 4 -6.99 4.71 -11.39
C GLY A 4 -6.84 6.23 -11.58
N ILE A 5 -5.68 6.72 -12.02
CA ILE A 5 -5.45 8.15 -12.31
C ILE A 5 -5.77 8.42 -13.79
N ASP A 6 -6.72 9.33 -14.05
CA ASP A 6 -7.14 9.74 -15.40
C ASP A 6 -6.23 10.84 -15.97
N ASP A 7 -5.94 11.87 -15.17
CA ASP A 7 -5.14 13.03 -15.58
C ASP A 7 -3.83 13.10 -14.77
N CYS A 8 -2.69 13.09 -15.47
CA CYS A 8 -1.39 13.33 -14.85
C CYS A 8 -0.39 14.00 -15.80
N TYR A 9 0.39 14.93 -15.26
CA TYR A 9 1.59 15.45 -15.93
C TYR A 9 2.82 14.79 -15.33
N THR A 10 3.71 14.30 -16.19
CA THR A 10 4.91 13.57 -15.74
C THR A 10 6.16 14.08 -16.42
N SER A 11 7.28 14.01 -15.69
CA SER A 11 8.62 14.18 -16.24
C SER A 11 9.54 13.18 -15.56
N ALA A 12 10.51 12.65 -16.29
CA ALA A 12 11.46 11.68 -15.77
C ALA A 12 12.88 12.13 -16.11
N ARG A 13 13.80 11.93 -15.16
CA ARG A 13 15.23 12.20 -15.33
C ARG A 13 16.02 11.00 -14.81
N GLY A 14 17.20 10.76 -15.38
CA GLY A 14 18.05 9.60 -15.05
C GLY A 14 17.89 8.44 -16.03
N PHE A 15 18.21 7.21 -15.59
CA PHE A 15 18.26 6.03 -16.45
C PHE A 15 16.88 5.42 -16.72
N THR A 16 16.03 6.17 -17.42
CA THR A 16 14.65 5.79 -17.75
C THR A 16 14.55 4.65 -18.75
N ALA A 17 15.63 4.34 -19.48
CA ALA A 17 15.69 3.22 -20.43
C ALA A 17 15.57 1.84 -19.74
N THR A 18 15.92 1.74 -18.45
CA THR A 18 15.66 0.52 -17.68
C THR A 18 14.24 0.44 -17.18
N LEU A 19 13.47 -0.48 -17.76
CA LEU A 19 12.07 -0.72 -17.42
C LEU A 19 11.86 -0.95 -15.92
N GLY A 20 12.67 -1.81 -15.29
CA GLY A 20 12.52 -2.14 -13.87
C GLY A 20 12.70 -0.92 -12.96
N ASN A 21 13.68 -0.06 -13.26
CA ASN A 21 13.89 1.16 -12.48
C ASN A 21 12.76 2.16 -12.69
N PHE A 22 12.31 2.33 -13.94
CA PHE A 22 11.22 3.25 -14.27
C PHE A 22 9.87 2.82 -13.66
N ALA A 23 9.57 1.52 -13.69
CA ALA A 23 8.38 0.96 -13.04
C ALA A 23 8.44 1.12 -11.52
N LYS A 24 9.62 0.91 -10.91
CA LYS A 24 9.80 1.11 -9.47
C LYS A 24 9.64 2.58 -9.08
N THR A 25 10.26 3.51 -9.80
CA THR A 25 10.16 4.94 -9.45
C THR A 25 8.75 5.47 -9.58
N THR A 26 7.99 5.02 -10.58
CA THR A 26 6.56 5.38 -10.72
C THR A 26 5.71 4.80 -9.60
N PHE A 27 5.94 3.54 -9.19
CA PHE A 27 5.28 2.93 -8.04
C PHE A 27 5.61 3.67 -6.72
N ASP A 28 6.88 4.01 -6.51
CA ASP A 28 7.33 4.73 -5.33
C ASP A 28 6.73 6.14 -5.28
N ALA A 29 6.59 6.82 -6.43
CA ALA A 29 5.98 8.14 -6.52
C ALA A 29 4.49 8.11 -6.11
N ILE A 30 3.74 7.11 -6.59
CA ILE A 30 2.32 6.93 -6.22
C ILE A 30 2.21 6.54 -4.73
N SER A 31 3.06 5.66 -4.23
CA SER A 31 3.05 5.27 -2.81
C SER A 31 3.25 6.46 -1.87
N LYS A 32 4.08 7.42 -2.29
CA LYS A 32 4.35 8.65 -1.51
C LYS A 32 3.15 9.58 -1.41
N THR A 33 2.14 9.49 -2.28
CA THR A 33 0.96 10.37 -2.19
C THR A 33 0.20 10.18 -0.88
N TYR A 34 0.13 8.94 -0.37
CA TYR A 34 -0.49 8.65 0.94
C TYR A 34 0.41 9.04 2.12
N SER A 35 1.73 9.09 1.93
CA SER A 35 2.67 9.52 2.96
C SER A 35 2.75 11.04 3.12
N TYR A 36 2.25 11.78 2.12
CA TYR A 36 2.29 13.23 2.13
C TYR A 36 1.19 13.78 3.03
N LEU A 37 1.58 14.54 4.06
CA LEU A 37 0.64 15.06 5.05
C LEU A 37 0.01 16.37 4.56
N THR A 38 -1.26 16.31 4.17
CA THR A 38 -2.10 17.47 3.86
C THR A 38 -2.96 17.86 5.06
N ALA A 39 -3.50 19.09 5.06
CA ALA A 39 -4.19 19.66 6.22
C ALA A 39 -5.44 18.88 6.66
N ASP A 40 -6.07 18.15 5.75
CA ASP A 40 -7.20 17.24 6.03
C ASP A 40 -6.82 16.03 6.88
N LEU A 41 -5.56 15.60 6.81
CA LEU A 41 -5.00 14.45 7.54
C LEU A 41 -4.41 14.84 8.92
N TRP A 42 -4.48 16.11 9.34
CA TRP A 42 -3.92 16.56 10.63
C TRP A 42 -4.74 16.15 11.86
N LYS A 43 -5.98 15.72 11.66
CA LYS A 43 -6.84 15.28 12.75
C LYS A 43 -6.27 14.00 13.37
N GLU A 44 -6.42 13.86 14.68
CA GLU A 44 -5.96 12.68 15.40
C GLU A 44 -6.65 11.42 14.88
N THR A 45 -5.87 10.38 14.61
CA THR A 45 -6.37 9.09 14.15
C THR A 45 -6.79 8.22 15.33
N VAL A 46 -7.96 7.59 15.26
CA VAL A 46 -8.38 6.60 16.27
C VAL A 46 -7.69 5.27 15.97
N PHE A 47 -6.84 4.81 16.89
CA PHE A 47 -6.20 3.51 16.77
C PHE A 47 -7.19 2.40 17.15
N THR A 48 -7.42 1.48 16.21
CA THR A 48 -8.21 0.26 16.44
C THR A 48 -7.30 -0.94 16.61
N LYS A 49 -7.84 -2.06 17.12
CA LYS A 49 -7.09 -3.33 17.16
C LYS A 49 -6.66 -3.71 15.74
N ALA A 50 -5.48 -4.29 15.62
CA ALA A 50 -5.03 -4.81 14.34
C ALA A 50 -5.91 -6.01 13.93
N PRO A 51 -6.18 -6.24 12.63
CA PRO A 51 -7.00 -7.36 12.19
C PRO A 51 -6.51 -8.73 12.71
N TYR A 52 -5.19 -8.92 12.82
CA TYR A 52 -4.61 -10.13 13.40
C TYR A 52 -4.99 -10.34 14.87
N GLN A 53 -5.11 -9.27 15.65
CA GLN A 53 -5.53 -9.31 17.05
C GLN A 53 -7.04 -9.52 17.18
N GLU A 54 -7.83 -8.97 16.25
CA GLU A 54 -9.28 -9.12 16.24
C GLU A 54 -9.72 -10.54 15.86
N PHE A 55 -9.07 -11.13 14.84
CA PHE A 55 -9.44 -12.44 14.30
C PHE A 55 -8.57 -13.59 14.79
N THR A 56 -7.84 -13.42 15.91
CA THR A 56 -6.89 -14.43 16.42
C THR A 56 -7.52 -15.82 16.57
N TYR A 57 -8.75 -15.91 17.10
CA TYR A 57 -9.43 -17.19 17.29
C TYR A 57 -9.78 -17.88 15.97
N HIS A 58 -10.19 -17.12 14.96
CA HIS A 58 -10.55 -17.64 13.64
C HIS A 58 -9.30 -18.15 12.90
N LEU A 59 -8.21 -17.37 12.91
CA LEU A 59 -6.96 -17.74 12.28
C LEU A 59 -6.34 -19.00 12.91
N ARG A 60 -6.44 -19.15 14.24
CA ARG A 60 -6.01 -20.36 14.95
C ARG A 60 -6.78 -21.60 14.47
N THR A 61 -8.10 -21.50 14.35
CA THR A 61 -8.95 -22.62 13.95
C THR A 61 -8.64 -23.06 12.51
N GLN A 62 -8.50 -22.13 11.57
CA GLN A 62 -8.10 -22.46 10.19
C GLN A 62 -6.72 -23.13 10.13
N ALA A 63 -5.75 -22.63 10.91
CA ALA A 63 -4.41 -23.23 10.95
C ALA A 63 -4.44 -24.68 11.47
N SER A 64 -5.30 -25.00 12.46
CA SER A 64 -5.46 -26.38 12.93
C SER A 64 -6.16 -27.28 11.90
N GLU A 65 -7.13 -26.77 11.14
CA GLU A 65 -7.83 -27.55 10.11
C GLU A 65 -6.90 -27.92 8.94
N VAL A 66 -6.04 -26.98 8.51
CA VAL A 66 -5.02 -27.22 7.48
C VAL A 66 -3.94 -28.21 7.95
N ALA A 67 -3.58 -28.19 9.24
CA ALA A 67 -2.57 -29.11 9.79
C ALA A 67 -3.06 -30.56 9.98
N THR A 68 -4.38 -30.79 9.91
CA THR A 68 -4.98 -32.12 10.06
C THR A 68 -5.31 -32.78 8.72
N THR A 69 -5.01 -32.10 7.60
CA THR A 69 -5.15 -32.60 6.21
C THR A 69 -3.77 -32.89 5.62
#